data_AF-A0A397EKC6-F1
#
_entry.id   AF-A0A397EKC6-F1
#
_cell.length_a   1.000
_cell.length_b   1.000
_cell.length_c   1.000
_cell.angle_alpha   90.00
_cell.angle_beta   90.00
_cell.angle_gamma   90.00
#
_symmetry.space_group_name_H-M   'P 1'
#
loop_
_entity.id
_entity.type
_entity.pdbx_description
1 polymer ?
#
loop_
_entity_poly.entity_id
_entity_poly.type
_entity_poly.pdbx_seq_one_letter_code
_entity_poly.pdbx_strand_id
1 'polypeptide(L)'
;MLTNHATVIDKDNALMTKLRFTLPAARLRRVTPLRAIKLSATSWSSTFNMLKRYIELKPFLLAIADHSIDVLRLNVVEDREVTALLVTLKDLNSITLALQGDECSLLEVRQIFDTRASCQKPNFESAVVKILRGTETTMTAEECESVIKLRNEEIIESSAAGVALPVMSLAERALKKKKVTRVTSGFMY
;
A
#
# COMPACT_ATOMS: atom_id res chain seq x y z
N MET A 1 7.01 8.06 0.90
CA MET A 1 5.82 7.28 0.47
C MET A 1 4.61 8.19 0.31
N LEU A 2 3.95 8.67 1.36
CA LEU A 2 2.79 9.59 1.20
C LEU A 2 3.18 11.02 0.79
N THR A 3 4.38 11.48 1.17
CA THR A 3 4.92 12.80 0.84
C THR A 3 5.10 13.04 -0.66
N ASN A 4 5.45 12.00 -1.41
CA ASN A 4 5.68 12.10 -2.86
C ASN A 4 4.36 12.23 -3.64
N HIS A 5 3.25 11.77 -3.05
CA HIS A 5 1.91 11.80 -3.64
C HIS A 5 1.00 12.86 -2.99
N ALA A 6 1.59 13.81 -2.23
CA ALA A 6 0.84 14.78 -1.45
C ALA A 6 -0.12 15.62 -2.31
N THR A 7 0.31 16.01 -3.51
CA THR A 7 -0.49 16.80 -4.45
C THR A 7 -1.80 16.11 -4.84
N VAL A 8 -1.72 14.84 -5.22
CA VAL A 8 -2.87 14.02 -5.62
C VAL A 8 -3.77 13.71 -4.43
N ILE A 9 -3.17 13.41 -3.27
CA ILE A 9 -3.90 13.16 -2.02
C ILE A 9 -4.68 14.41 -1.59
N ASP A 10 -4.06 15.59 -1.63
CA ASP A 10 -4.69 16.85 -1.23
C ASP A 10 -5.82 17.23 -2.18
N LYS A 11 -5.63 17.02 -3.49
CA LYS A 11 -6.67 17.24 -4.49
C LYS A 11 -7.86 16.32 -4.29
N ASP A 12 -7.64 15.03 -4.07
CA ASP A 12 -8.72 14.09 -3.78
C ASP A 12 -9.42 14.42 -2.44
N ASN A 13 -8.66 14.81 -1.42
CA ASN A 13 -9.22 15.24 -0.14
C ASN A 13 -10.08 16.52 -0.27
N ALA A 14 -9.66 17.46 -1.12
CA ALA A 14 -10.44 18.66 -1.45
C ALA A 14 -11.75 18.29 -2.16
N LEU A 15 -11.68 17.40 -3.17
CA LEU A 15 -12.84 16.87 -3.87
C LEU A 15 -13.81 16.17 -2.91
N MET A 16 -13.31 15.26 -2.09
CA MET A 16 -14.07 14.55 -1.07
C MET A 16 -14.73 15.50 -0.07
N THR A 17 -14.02 16.56 0.32
CA THR A 17 -14.58 17.58 1.22
C THR A 17 -15.72 18.34 0.54
N LYS A 18 -15.60 18.70 -0.74
CA LYS A 18 -16.70 19.35 -1.48
C LYS A 18 -17.92 18.46 -1.65
N LEU A 19 -17.72 17.17 -1.94
CA LEU A 19 -18.81 16.20 -2.07
C LEU A 19 -19.61 15.99 -0.77
N ARG A 20 -19.11 16.46 0.37
CA ARG A 20 -19.82 16.41 1.65
C ARG A 20 -20.69 17.65 1.94
N PHE A 21 -20.57 18.71 1.14
CA PHE A 21 -21.44 19.88 1.29
C PHE A 21 -22.88 19.56 0.95
N THR A 22 -23.82 20.29 1.56
CA THR A 22 -25.26 19.98 1.53
C THR A 22 -25.80 19.74 0.12
N LEU A 23 -25.51 20.64 -0.81
CA LEU A 23 -26.00 20.55 -2.19
C LEU A 23 -25.29 19.46 -3.02
N PRO A 24 -23.93 19.42 -3.13
CA PRO A 24 -23.23 18.31 -3.77
C PRO A 24 -23.59 16.94 -3.18
N ALA A 25 -23.69 16.81 -1.87
CA ALA A 25 -24.05 15.57 -1.19
C ALA A 25 -25.50 15.15 -1.46
N ALA A 26 -26.43 16.10 -1.56
CA ALA A 26 -27.81 15.80 -1.96
C ALA A 26 -27.87 15.30 -3.40
N ARG A 27 -27.13 15.94 -4.32
CA ARG A 27 -27.04 15.51 -5.72
C ARG A 27 -26.36 14.15 -5.86
N LEU A 28 -25.27 13.91 -5.14
CA LEU A 28 -24.57 12.63 -5.13
C LEU A 28 -25.49 11.49 -4.66
N ARG A 29 -26.30 11.72 -3.61
CA ARG A 29 -27.28 10.75 -3.11
C ARG A 29 -28.36 10.37 -4.13
N ARG A 30 -28.60 11.19 -5.16
CA ARG A 30 -29.56 10.87 -6.24
C ARG A 30 -28.97 9.89 -7.26
N VAL A 31 -27.65 9.82 -7.37
CA VAL A 31 -26.96 9.00 -8.38
C VAL A 31 -26.24 7.80 -7.78
N THR A 32 -25.95 7.81 -6.47
CA THR A 32 -25.34 6.68 -5.76
C THR A 32 -25.67 6.72 -4.26
N PRO A 33 -25.84 5.56 -3.59
CA PRO A 33 -25.98 5.51 -2.14
C PRO A 33 -24.65 5.81 -1.40
N LEU A 34 -23.53 5.83 -2.11
CA LEU A 34 -22.20 6.04 -1.53
C LEU A 34 -22.02 7.48 -1.02
N ARG A 35 -21.20 7.63 0.03
CA ARG A 35 -20.87 8.93 0.63
C ARG A 35 -19.38 9.22 0.51
N ALA A 36 -19.01 10.48 0.28
CA ALA A 36 -17.61 10.88 0.32
C ALA A 36 -16.99 10.66 1.72
N ILE A 37 -15.74 10.21 1.75
CA ILE A 37 -14.95 10.01 2.97
C ILE A 37 -13.83 11.04 2.97
N LYS A 38 -13.66 11.77 4.08
CA LYS A 38 -12.56 12.73 4.22
C LYS A 38 -11.34 12.04 4.81
N LEU A 39 -10.15 12.50 4.44
CA LEU A 39 -8.91 12.11 5.09
C LEU A 39 -8.91 12.51 6.57
N SER A 40 -8.58 11.58 7.47
CA SER A 40 -8.08 11.90 8.81
C SER A 40 -6.55 11.96 8.77
N ALA A 41 -5.98 12.97 9.42
CA ALA A 41 -4.55 13.29 9.30
C ALA A 41 -3.61 12.20 9.90
N THR A 42 -4.13 11.25 10.66
CA THR A 42 -3.34 10.42 11.57
C THR A 42 -3.03 9.01 11.08
N SER A 43 -3.56 8.57 9.93
CA SER A 43 -3.28 7.20 9.46
C SER A 43 -3.42 7.03 7.96
N TRP A 44 -2.47 6.30 7.41
CA TRP A 44 -2.42 5.82 6.03
C TRP A 44 -3.58 4.86 5.68
N SER A 45 -4.22 4.24 6.68
CA SER A 45 -5.51 3.54 6.50
C SER A 45 -6.64 4.51 6.14
N SER A 46 -6.63 5.74 6.66
CA SER A 46 -7.60 6.76 6.24
C SER A 46 -7.34 7.22 4.81
N THR A 47 -6.07 7.38 4.42
CA THR A 47 -5.72 7.68 3.03
C THR A 47 -6.19 6.58 2.10
N PHE A 48 -5.95 5.32 2.46
CA PHE A 48 -6.43 4.16 1.70
C PHE A 48 -7.96 4.18 1.52
N ASN A 49 -8.71 4.39 2.60
CA ASN A 49 -10.16 4.40 2.56
C ASN A 49 -10.73 5.57 1.73
N MET A 50 -10.11 6.75 1.82
CA MET A 50 -10.48 7.92 1.02
C MET A 50 -10.27 7.65 -0.47
N LEU A 51 -9.05 7.25 -0.86
CA LEU A 51 -8.70 6.98 -2.26
C LEU A 51 -9.54 5.84 -2.84
N LYS A 52 -9.82 4.81 -2.04
CA LYS A 52 -10.72 3.72 -2.45
C LYS A 52 -12.12 4.26 -2.73
N ARG A 53 -12.65 5.11 -1.85
CA ARG A 53 -13.95 5.76 -2.04
C ARG A 53 -13.96 6.68 -3.26
N TYR A 54 -12.84 7.33 -3.58
CA TYR A 54 -12.72 8.15 -4.80
C TYR A 54 -12.94 7.31 -6.05
N ILE A 55 -12.25 6.17 -6.18
CA ILE A 55 -12.40 5.27 -7.32
C ILE A 55 -13.86 4.78 -7.45
N GLU A 56 -14.53 4.47 -6.33
CA GLU A 56 -15.94 4.07 -6.31
C GLU A 56 -16.89 5.21 -6.75
N LEU A 57 -16.58 6.46 -6.39
CA LEU A 57 -17.41 7.63 -6.70
C LEU A 57 -17.16 8.20 -8.09
N LYS A 58 -15.97 8.00 -8.65
CA LYS A 58 -15.50 8.58 -9.92
C LYS A 58 -16.50 8.44 -11.08
N PRO A 59 -17.16 7.29 -11.32
CA PRO A 59 -18.13 7.15 -12.42
C PRO A 59 -19.34 8.08 -12.29
N PHE A 60 -19.70 8.46 -11.07
CA PHE A 60 -20.89 9.25 -10.77
C PHE A 60 -20.62 10.76 -10.77
N LEU A 61 -19.35 11.19 -10.74
CA LEU A 61 -19.00 12.61 -10.61
C LEU A 61 -19.52 13.46 -11.79
N LEU A 62 -19.50 12.90 -13.00
CA LEU A 62 -20.05 13.54 -14.21
C LEU A 62 -21.55 13.87 -14.09
N ALA A 63 -22.31 13.06 -13.34
CA ALA A 63 -23.76 13.22 -13.23
C ALA A 63 -24.19 14.32 -12.24
N ILE A 64 -23.27 14.86 -11.43
CA ILE A 64 -23.59 15.87 -10.40
C ILE A 64 -23.76 17.28 -11.01
N ALA A 65 -23.25 17.49 -12.24
CA ALA A 65 -23.32 18.75 -12.99
C ALA A 65 -22.99 19.97 -12.11
N ASP A 66 -21.79 19.98 -11.54
CA ASP A 66 -21.29 21.02 -10.65
C ASP A 66 -19.86 21.41 -11.04
N HIS A 67 -19.72 22.63 -11.53
CA HIS A 67 -18.44 23.14 -12.03
C HIS A 67 -17.34 23.13 -10.94
N SER A 68 -17.70 23.36 -9.68
CA SER A 68 -16.75 23.36 -8.57
C SER A 68 -16.18 21.95 -8.28
N ILE A 69 -16.95 20.91 -8.61
CA ILE A 69 -16.51 19.52 -8.55
C ILE A 69 -15.63 19.23 -9.76
N ASP A 70 -16.02 19.70 -10.95
CA ASP A 70 -15.27 19.47 -12.19
C ASP A 70 -13.85 20.04 -12.14
N VAL A 71 -13.65 21.20 -11.53
CA VAL A 71 -12.31 21.81 -11.34
C VAL A 71 -11.41 20.95 -10.43
N LEU A 72 -11.99 20.21 -9.48
CA LEU A 72 -11.26 19.37 -8.53
C LEU A 72 -11.04 17.94 -9.03
N ARG A 73 -11.51 17.60 -10.23
CA ARG A 73 -11.35 16.26 -10.78
C ARG A 73 -9.90 15.97 -11.08
N LEU A 74 -9.50 14.74 -10.76
CA LEU A 74 -8.19 14.26 -11.14
C LEU A 74 -8.14 14.03 -12.65
N ASN A 75 -7.00 14.34 -13.24
CA ASN A 75 -6.70 14.02 -14.62
C ASN A 75 -6.29 12.55 -14.77
N VAL A 76 -6.12 12.10 -16.02
CA VAL A 76 -5.80 10.69 -16.31
C VAL A 76 -4.46 10.24 -15.70
N VAL A 77 -3.49 11.13 -15.57
CA VAL A 77 -2.18 10.84 -14.97
C VAL A 77 -2.32 10.68 -13.45
N GLU A 78 -2.97 11.64 -12.80
CA GLU A 78 -3.25 11.63 -11.36
C GLU A 78 -4.11 10.40 -10.98
N ASP A 79 -5.07 10.00 -11.82
CA ASP A 79 -5.87 8.79 -11.62
C ASP A 79 -5.04 7.50 -11.64
N ARG A 80 -4.06 7.42 -12.55
CA ARG A 80 -3.13 6.28 -12.58
C ARG A 80 -2.26 6.26 -11.34
N GLU A 81 -1.83 7.43 -10.88
CA GLU A 81 -1.07 7.59 -9.64
C GLU A 81 -1.88 7.14 -8.42
N VAL A 82 -3.15 7.55 -8.29
CA VAL A 82 -4.05 7.07 -7.23
C VAL A 82 -4.19 5.54 -7.26
N THR A 83 -4.33 4.98 -8.47
CA THR A 83 -4.48 3.52 -8.63
C THR A 83 -3.22 2.78 -8.20
N ALA A 84 -2.03 3.26 -8.59
CA ALA A 84 -0.75 2.69 -8.17
C ALA A 84 -0.56 2.81 -6.66
N LEU A 85 -0.86 3.98 -6.09
CA LEU A 85 -0.78 4.23 -4.65
C LEU A 85 -1.73 3.32 -3.85
N LEU A 86 -2.95 3.09 -4.36
CA LEU A 86 -3.92 2.18 -3.73
C LEU A 86 -3.41 0.74 -3.63
N VAL A 87 -2.65 0.25 -4.62
CA VAL A 87 -2.05 -1.08 -4.56
C VAL A 87 -1.06 -1.17 -3.41
N THR A 88 -0.15 -0.19 -3.30
CA THR A 88 0.85 -0.13 -2.23
C THR A 88 0.18 -0.01 -0.85
N LEU A 89 -0.81 0.87 -0.72
CA LEU A 89 -1.54 1.06 0.54
C LEU A 89 -2.40 -0.16 0.91
N LYS A 90 -2.93 -0.91 -0.06
CA LYS A 90 -3.72 -2.12 0.20
C LYS A 90 -2.89 -3.20 0.91
N ASP A 91 -1.66 -3.43 0.44
CA ASP A 91 -0.78 -4.42 1.03
C ASP A 91 -0.43 -4.05 2.46
N LEU A 92 -0.04 -2.79 2.67
CA LEU A 92 0.21 -2.29 4.02
C LEU A 92 -1.06 -2.46 4.87
N ASN A 93 -2.24 -2.08 4.36
CA ASN A 93 -3.44 -2.01 5.19
C ASN A 93 -3.89 -3.42 5.59
N SER A 94 -3.67 -4.39 4.71
CA SER A 94 -3.87 -5.81 4.98
C SER A 94 -2.92 -6.31 6.08
N ILE A 95 -1.65 -5.88 6.09
CA ILE A 95 -0.70 -6.19 7.17
C ILE A 95 -1.20 -5.60 8.49
N THR A 96 -1.57 -4.33 8.52
CA THR A 96 -2.04 -3.70 9.76
C THR A 96 -3.31 -4.34 10.29
N LEU A 97 -4.28 -4.65 9.43
CA LEU A 97 -5.48 -5.37 9.86
C LEU A 97 -5.16 -6.78 10.37
N ALA A 98 -4.23 -7.50 9.74
CA ALA A 98 -3.79 -8.81 10.21
C ALA A 98 -3.10 -8.73 11.59
N LEU A 99 -2.28 -7.70 11.80
CA LEU A 99 -1.58 -7.46 13.07
C LEU A 99 -2.51 -6.95 14.19
N GLN A 100 -3.57 -6.24 13.85
CA GLN A 100 -4.57 -5.73 14.79
C GLN A 100 -5.66 -6.75 15.14
N GLY A 101 -5.68 -7.92 14.50
CA GLY A 101 -6.64 -8.97 14.81
C GLY A 101 -6.37 -9.57 16.18
N ASP A 102 -7.43 -9.77 16.97
CA ASP A 102 -7.37 -10.28 18.35
C ASP A 102 -6.69 -11.67 18.47
N GLU A 103 -6.66 -12.43 17.39
CA GLU A 103 -6.08 -13.78 17.30
C GLU A 103 -4.65 -13.82 16.73
N CYS A 104 -4.00 -12.67 16.51
CA CYS A 104 -2.68 -12.62 15.89
C CYS A 104 -1.59 -13.06 16.88
N SER A 105 -1.00 -14.24 16.63
CA SER A 105 0.11 -14.71 17.47
C SER A 105 1.42 -13.98 17.15
N LEU A 106 2.31 -13.81 18.14
CA LEU A 106 3.64 -13.20 17.93
C LEU A 106 4.47 -13.90 16.84
N LEU A 107 4.25 -15.21 16.63
CA LEU A 107 4.87 -15.97 15.55
C LEU A 107 4.40 -15.49 14.17
N GLU A 108 3.10 -15.22 14.02
CA GLU A 108 2.51 -14.71 12.77
C GLU A 108 2.95 -13.26 12.51
N VAL A 109 3.02 -12.44 13.56
CA VAL A 109 3.61 -11.10 13.51
C VAL A 109 5.02 -11.16 12.94
N ARG A 110 5.88 -12.02 13.50
CA ARG A 110 7.26 -12.21 13.03
C ARG A 110 7.31 -12.66 11.58
N GLN A 111 6.48 -13.62 11.17
CA GLN A 111 6.44 -14.10 9.79
C GLN A 111 6.02 -13.01 8.80
N ILE A 112 5.04 -12.17 9.15
CA ILE A 112 4.60 -11.05 8.32
C ILE A 112 5.76 -10.05 8.14
N PHE A 113 6.46 -9.70 9.22
CA PHE A 113 7.62 -8.82 9.13
C PHE A 113 8.77 -9.45 8.34
N ASP A 114 9.08 -10.73 8.56
CA ASP A 114 10.13 -11.47 7.87
C ASP A 114 9.88 -11.59 6.36
N THR A 115 8.61 -11.67 5.92
CA THR A 115 8.29 -11.68 4.48
C THR A 115 8.49 -10.34 3.79
N ARG A 116 8.43 -9.23 4.55
CA ARG A 116 8.59 -7.88 4.01
C ARG A 116 10.02 -7.37 4.15
N ALA A 117 10.66 -7.67 5.27
CA ALA A 117 12.04 -7.34 5.50
C ALA A 117 12.93 -8.35 4.77
N SER A 118 13.80 -7.89 3.88
CA SER A 118 14.80 -8.73 3.19
C SER A 118 15.82 -9.41 4.12
N CYS A 119 15.60 -9.33 5.44
CA CYS A 119 16.49 -9.75 6.51
C CYS A 119 16.73 -11.26 6.60
N GLN A 120 16.08 -12.07 5.77
CA GLN A 120 16.33 -13.52 5.68
C GLN A 120 17.29 -13.91 4.54
N LYS A 121 17.99 -12.95 3.92
CA LYS A 121 19.12 -13.31 3.05
C LYS A 121 20.37 -13.41 3.95
N PRO A 122 20.99 -14.61 4.11
CA PRO A 122 22.20 -14.74 4.91
C PRO A 122 23.31 -13.81 4.42
N ASN A 123 23.37 -13.56 3.10
CA ASN A 123 24.31 -12.62 2.49
C ASN A 123 24.00 -11.16 2.88
N PHE A 124 22.74 -10.78 3.12
CA PHE A 124 22.38 -9.45 3.58
C PHE A 124 22.76 -9.24 5.05
N GLU A 125 22.46 -10.21 5.91
CA GLU A 125 22.83 -10.14 7.33
C GLU A 125 24.35 -10.10 7.53
N SER A 126 25.07 -10.99 6.84
CA SER A 126 26.55 -11.00 6.84
C SER A 126 27.14 -9.68 6.35
N ALA A 127 26.58 -9.12 5.26
CA ALA A 127 26.99 -7.82 4.74
C ALA A 127 26.78 -6.68 5.75
N VAL A 128 25.61 -6.61 6.40
CA VAL A 128 25.31 -5.59 7.41
C VAL A 128 26.25 -5.71 8.61
N VAL A 129 26.53 -6.94 9.07
CA VAL A 129 27.48 -7.19 10.17
C VAL A 129 28.90 -6.75 9.78
N LYS A 130 29.35 -6.99 8.54
CA LYS A 130 30.66 -6.55 8.04
C LYS A 130 30.75 -5.02 7.94
N ILE A 131 29.68 -4.35 7.52
CA ILE A 131 29.60 -2.87 7.48
C ILE A 131 29.67 -2.31 8.91
N LEU A 132 28.86 -2.83 9.84
CA LEU A 132 28.85 -2.37 11.24
C LEU A 132 30.19 -2.60 11.95
N ARG A 133 30.95 -3.62 11.53
CA ARG A 133 32.31 -3.91 12.04
C ARG A 133 33.41 -3.13 11.33
N GLY A 134 33.10 -2.33 10.32
CA GLY A 134 34.08 -1.57 9.52
C GLY A 134 34.95 -2.45 8.61
N THR A 135 34.53 -3.68 8.31
CA THR A 135 35.26 -4.65 7.48
C THR A 135 34.66 -4.75 6.08
N GLU A 136 34.30 -3.62 5.48
CA GLU A 136 33.63 -3.54 4.17
C GLU A 136 34.47 -4.14 3.03
N THR A 137 35.80 -4.09 3.15
CA THR A 137 36.75 -4.67 2.18
C THR A 137 36.70 -6.19 2.09
N THR A 138 36.02 -6.85 3.04
CA THR A 138 35.86 -8.33 3.10
C THR A 138 34.49 -8.79 2.58
N MET A 139 33.69 -7.88 2.01
CA MET A 139 32.39 -8.21 1.45
C MET A 139 32.54 -8.89 0.08
N THR A 140 31.81 -9.98 -0.10
CA THR A 140 31.71 -10.70 -1.37
C THR A 140 30.78 -9.96 -2.34
N ALA A 141 30.86 -10.28 -3.64
CA ALA A 141 30.02 -9.66 -4.67
C ALA A 141 28.51 -9.84 -4.38
N GLU A 142 28.10 -11.00 -3.87
CA GLU A 142 26.71 -11.32 -3.52
C GLU A 142 26.21 -10.57 -2.27
N GLU A 143 27.09 -10.34 -1.30
CA GLU A 143 26.83 -9.53 -0.09
C GLU A 143 26.68 -8.05 -0.46
N CYS A 144 27.56 -7.54 -1.33
CA CYS A 144 27.46 -6.20 -1.89
C CYS A 144 26.13 -6.01 -2.64
N GLU A 145 25.80 -6.92 -3.56
CA GLU A 145 24.55 -6.86 -4.33
C GLU A 145 23.30 -6.86 -3.42
N SER A 146 23.36 -7.60 -2.31
CA SER A 146 22.28 -7.67 -1.33
C SER A 146 22.06 -6.34 -0.59
N VAL A 147 23.12 -5.55 -0.34
CA VAL A 147 23.05 -4.27 0.40
C VAL A 147 22.96 -3.05 -0.52
N ILE A 148 23.29 -3.17 -1.81
CA ILE A 148 23.16 -2.08 -2.80
C ILE A 148 21.75 -1.46 -2.81
N LYS A 149 20.70 -2.26 -2.54
CA LYS A 149 19.32 -1.77 -2.46
C LYS A 149 19.05 -0.84 -1.26
N LEU A 150 19.82 -0.97 -0.16
CA LEU A 150 19.74 -0.05 0.98
C LEU A 150 20.49 1.26 0.72
N ARG A 151 21.53 1.22 -0.14
CA ARG A 151 22.33 2.40 -0.47
C ARG A 151 21.59 3.38 -1.37
N ASN A 152 20.59 2.91 -2.12
CA ASN A 152 19.83 3.68 -3.10
C ASN A 152 18.38 3.90 -2.67
N GLU A 153 18.14 4.72 -1.64
CA GLU A 153 16.78 5.21 -1.33
C GLU A 153 16.36 6.44 -2.17
N GLU A 154 17.24 6.97 -3.03
CA GLU A 154 16.88 8.14 -3.87
C GLU A 154 16.35 7.82 -5.28
N ILE A 155 16.41 6.57 -5.76
CA ILE A 155 15.95 6.24 -7.13
C ILE A 155 15.21 4.91 -7.17
N ILE A 156 13.95 4.90 -6.72
CA ILE A 156 12.95 3.95 -7.23
C ILE A 156 11.67 4.74 -7.50
N GLU A 157 11.71 5.56 -8.55
CA GLU A 157 10.54 5.84 -9.37
C GLU A 157 10.78 5.24 -10.76
N SER A 158 9.72 4.70 -11.34
CA SER A 158 9.63 4.08 -12.68
C SER A 158 10.10 2.63 -12.81
N SER A 159 9.21 1.70 -12.43
CA SER A 159 8.92 0.58 -13.33
C SER A 159 7.45 0.19 -13.18
N ALA A 160 6.61 0.96 -13.86
CA ALA A 160 5.26 0.55 -14.21
C ALA A 160 5.35 -0.49 -15.34
N ALA A 161 5.77 -1.72 -15.00
CA ALA A 161 5.54 -2.89 -15.84
C ALA A 161 4.29 -3.58 -15.29
N GLY A 162 3.31 -3.83 -16.15
CA GLY A 162 1.98 -4.33 -15.78
C GLY A 162 2.04 -5.55 -14.86
N VAL A 163 1.85 -5.34 -13.57
CA VAL A 163 1.68 -6.41 -12.60
C VAL A 163 0.19 -6.67 -12.51
N ALA A 164 -0.25 -7.77 -13.12
CA ALA A 164 -1.54 -8.36 -12.81
C ALA A 164 -1.72 -8.39 -11.30
N LEU A 165 -2.83 -7.82 -10.81
CA LEU A 165 -3.18 -7.77 -9.40
C LEU A 165 -2.84 -9.12 -8.75
N PRO A 166 -1.89 -9.17 -7.80
CA PRO A 166 -1.61 -10.41 -7.13
C PRO A 166 -2.91 -10.90 -6.49
N VAL A 167 -3.27 -12.16 -6.78
CA VAL A 167 -4.51 -12.81 -6.29
C VAL A 167 -4.59 -12.79 -4.76
N MET A 168 -3.45 -12.53 -4.08
CA MET A 168 -3.33 -12.54 -2.63
C MET A 168 -2.43 -11.42 -2.10
N SER A 169 -2.84 -10.82 -0.98
CA SER A 169 -2.09 -9.80 -0.25
C SER A 169 -0.81 -10.37 0.37
N LEU A 170 0.15 -9.50 0.75
CA LEU A 170 1.39 -9.94 1.42
C LEU A 170 1.09 -10.71 2.72
N ALA A 171 0.15 -10.21 3.52
CA ALA A 171 -0.28 -10.86 4.76
C ALA A 171 -0.84 -12.27 4.49
N GLU A 172 -1.67 -12.42 3.46
CA GLU A 172 -2.20 -13.72 3.07
C GLU A 172 -1.11 -14.69 2.57
N ARG A 173 -0.09 -14.19 1.85
CA ARG A 173 1.05 -15.02 1.41
C ARG A 173 1.90 -15.48 2.60
N ALA A 174 2.12 -14.62 3.59
CA ALA A 174 2.82 -14.97 4.81
C ALA A 174 2.07 -16.06 5.58
N LEU A 175 0.75 -15.91 5.75
CA LEU A 175 -0.09 -16.84 6.50
C LEU A 175 -0.37 -18.15 5.75
N LYS A 176 -0.44 -18.15 4.40
CA LYS A 176 -0.62 -19.38 3.62
C LYS A 176 0.55 -20.36 3.71
N LYS A 177 1.77 -19.91 4.05
CA LYS A 177 2.89 -20.82 4.33
C LYS A 177 2.50 -21.86 5.39
N LYS A 178 1.67 -21.48 6.37
CA LYS A 178 1.12 -22.37 7.41
C LYS A 178 0.28 -23.53 6.87
N LYS A 179 -0.47 -23.35 5.77
CA LYS A 179 -1.37 -24.40 5.23
C LYS A 179 -0.59 -25.46 4.48
N VAL A 180 0.48 -25.09 3.78
CA VAL A 180 1.35 -26.04 3.07
C VAL A 180 2.21 -26.83 4.07
N THR A 181 2.77 -26.18 5.09
CA THR A 181 3.62 -26.88 6.08
C THR A 181 2.82 -27.83 6.99
N ARG A 182 1.55 -27.53 7.31
CA ARG A 182 0.67 -28.46 8.05
C ARG A 182 0.22 -29.66 7.21
N VAL A 183 0.07 -29.51 5.89
CA VAL A 183 -0.32 -30.62 5.01
C VAL A 183 0.84 -31.58 4.80
N THR A 184 2.08 -31.09 4.73
CA THR A 184 3.26 -31.97 4.59
C THR A 184 3.63 -32.70 5.87
N SER A 185 3.25 -32.21 7.06
CA SER A 185 3.40 -32.97 8.31
C SER A 185 2.29 -34.01 8.54
N GLY A 186 1.28 -34.07 7.67
CA GLY A 186 0.15 -35.02 7.76
C GLY A 186 0.30 -36.27 6.87
N PHE A 187 1.38 -36.38 6.09
CA PHE A 187 1.65 -37.51 5.19
C PHE A 187 2.95 -38.27 5.55
N MET A 188 3.24 -38.36 6.84
CA MET A 188 4.21 -39.33 7.37
C MET A 188 3.58 -40.08 8.54
N TYR A 189 2.63 -40.95 8.25
CA TYR A 189 2.33 -42.17 8.99
C TYR A 189 1.77 -43.20 8.01
#